data_AF-T2KHT6-F1
#
_entry.id   AF-T2KHT6-F1
#
_cell.length_a   1.000
_cell.length_b   1.000
_cell.length_c   1.000
_cell.angle_alpha   90.00
_cell.angle_beta   90.00
_cell.angle_gamma   90.00
#
_symmetry.space_group_name_H-M   'P 1'
#
loop_
_entity.id
_entity.type
_entity.pdbx_description
1 polymer ?
#
loop_
_entity_poly.entity_id
_entity_poly.type
_entity_poly.pdbx_seq_one_letter_code
_entity_poly.pdbx_strand_id
1 'polypeptide(L)'
;MIQLKLVSFSSKGYKKELIVSYEQVILLRTYLVNMIKCDVLVINTNIGLDVYYNSIENNKAHIENAFIILLAKGGKIITDYYTSDINSIDEVRAKSHQYFKRLINHPLLFKSYAKSMCYQINLNYAENSKLIESLFSIWQDELLRLNDTDVQVYILRTFLSNLQLTYIQQSCKPELQDLLRAALDQKHCN
;
A
#
# COMPACT_ATOMS: atom_id res chain seq x y z
N MET A 1 12.10 -9.87 14.96
CA MET A 1 12.25 -10.24 13.54
C MET A 1 10.95 -9.87 12.84
N ILE A 2 10.99 -9.08 11.77
CA ILE A 2 9.79 -8.66 11.04
C ILE A 2 9.42 -9.78 10.06
N GLN A 3 8.19 -10.28 10.17
CA GLN A 3 7.59 -11.25 9.25
C GLN A 3 6.44 -10.57 8.52
N LEU A 4 6.80 -9.70 7.59
CA LEU A 4 5.82 -8.98 6.77
C LEU A 4 5.10 -9.97 5.86
N LYS A 5 3.78 -10.00 5.99
CA LYS A 5 2.88 -10.83 5.19
C LYS A 5 1.81 -9.97 4.55
N LEU A 6 1.22 -10.49 3.47
CA LEU A 6 0.21 -9.78 2.68
C LEU A 6 -0.89 -10.74 2.25
N VAL A 7 -2.14 -10.32 2.42
CA VAL A 7 -3.29 -10.91 1.71
C VAL A 7 -3.88 -9.83 0.80
N SER A 8 -3.98 -10.12 -0.50
CA SER A 8 -4.55 -9.20 -1.47
C SER A 8 -5.81 -9.77 -2.09
N PHE A 9 -6.77 -8.88 -2.29
CA PHE A 9 -8.02 -9.11 -3.00
C PHE A 9 -8.09 -8.20 -4.22
N SER A 10 -8.35 -8.75 -5.40
CA SER A 10 -8.65 -7.97 -6.60
C SER A 10 -9.90 -8.49 -7.28
N SER A 11 -10.74 -7.60 -7.78
CA SER A 11 -12.00 -7.97 -8.43
C SER A 11 -11.74 -8.75 -9.72
N LYS A 12 -12.48 -9.85 -9.96
CA LYS A 12 -12.36 -10.61 -11.22
C LYS A 12 -12.90 -9.85 -12.44
N GLY A 13 -13.81 -8.91 -12.22
CA GLY A 13 -14.26 -7.95 -13.23
C GLY A 13 -13.44 -6.67 -13.17
N TYR A 14 -13.02 -6.15 -14.33
CA TYR A 14 -12.36 -4.84 -14.39
C TYR A 14 -13.36 -3.73 -14.10
N LYS A 15 -13.35 -3.23 -12.87
CA LYS A 15 -13.98 -1.96 -12.49
C LYS A 15 -12.95 -1.12 -11.79
N LYS A 16 -12.72 0.11 -12.28
CA LYS A 16 -11.85 1.11 -11.65
C LYS A 16 -12.55 1.74 -10.44
N GLU A 17 -13.00 0.91 -9.50
CA GLU A 17 -13.68 1.32 -8.28
C GLU A 17 -13.00 0.70 -7.06
N LEU A 18 -13.18 1.32 -5.89
CA LEU A 18 -12.74 0.73 -4.64
C LEU A 18 -13.56 -0.52 -4.34
N ILE A 19 -12.92 -1.56 -3.78
CA ILE A 19 -13.61 -2.81 -3.43
C ILE A 19 -14.62 -2.57 -2.30
N VAL A 20 -14.24 -1.74 -1.34
CA VAL A 20 -15.02 -1.33 -0.17
C VAL A 20 -14.94 0.19 0.01
N SER A 21 -15.87 0.76 0.77
CA SER A 21 -15.82 2.17 1.17
C SER A 21 -14.70 2.44 2.17
N TYR A 22 -14.34 3.71 2.36
CA TYR A 22 -13.36 4.11 3.37
C TYR A 22 -13.77 3.72 4.80
N GLU A 23 -15.05 3.88 5.16
CA GLU A 23 -15.57 3.45 6.47
C GLU A 23 -15.42 1.94 6.67
N GLN A 24 -15.65 1.17 5.62
CA GLN A 24 -15.46 -0.29 5.64
C GLN A 24 -13.99 -0.67 5.80
N VAL A 25 -13.04 0.10 5.26
CA VAL A 25 -11.60 -0.09 5.51
C VAL A 25 -11.28 0.09 7.00
N ILE A 26 -11.80 1.14 7.64
CA ILE A 26 -11.59 1.39 9.08
C ILE A 26 -12.17 0.23 9.91
N LEU A 27 -13.38 -0.20 9.58
CA LEU A 27 -14.04 -1.29 10.30
C LEU A 27 -13.29 -2.61 10.14
N LEU A 28 -12.88 -2.95 8.91
CA LEU A 28 -12.09 -4.15 8.63
C LEU A 28 -10.77 -4.12 9.41
N ARG A 29 -10.04 -3.01 9.33
CA ARG A 29 -8.77 -2.86 10.04
C ARG A 29 -8.94 -3.03 11.54
N THR A 30 -9.90 -2.32 12.14
CA THR A 30 -10.16 -2.37 13.59
C THR A 30 -10.49 -3.81 14.03
N TYR A 31 -11.30 -4.51 13.26
CA TYR A 31 -11.61 -5.92 13.52
C TYR A 31 -10.35 -6.80 13.43
N LEU A 32 -9.56 -6.66 12.37
CA LEU A 32 -8.36 -7.48 12.16
C LEU A 32 -7.28 -7.24 13.23
N VAL A 33 -7.04 -5.99 13.64
CA VAL A 33 -6.11 -5.69 14.75
C VAL A 33 -6.59 -6.37 16.03
N ASN A 34 -7.89 -6.29 16.34
CA ASN A 34 -8.46 -6.91 17.53
C ASN A 34 -8.42 -8.44 17.50
N MET A 35 -8.49 -9.04 16.33
CA MET A 35 -8.51 -10.49 16.16
C MET A 35 -7.09 -11.10 16.08
N ILE A 36 -6.20 -10.52 15.25
CA ILE A 36 -4.83 -11.02 15.03
C ILE A 36 -3.89 -10.59 16.16
N LYS A 37 -4.23 -9.54 16.91
CA LYS A 37 -3.41 -8.96 17.98
C LYS A 37 -2.05 -8.46 17.49
N CYS A 38 -1.99 -7.96 16.25
CA CYS A 38 -0.81 -7.32 15.68
C CYS A 38 -1.19 -6.06 14.91
N ASP A 39 -0.17 -5.29 14.49
CA ASP A 39 -0.35 -4.17 13.59
C ASP A 39 -0.89 -4.69 12.24
N VAL A 40 -1.90 -4.00 11.71
CA VAL A 40 -2.54 -4.31 10.44
C VAL A 40 -2.73 -3.01 9.66
N LEU A 41 -2.17 -2.99 8.45
CA LEU A 41 -2.35 -1.92 7.49
C LEU A 41 -3.23 -2.42 6.34
N VAL A 42 -4.35 -1.74 6.12
CA VAL A 42 -5.24 -2.02 4.98
C VAL A 42 -5.08 -0.90 3.95
N ILE A 43 -4.71 -1.26 2.73
CA ILE A 43 -4.60 -0.34 1.60
C ILE A 43 -5.63 -0.74 0.54
N ASN A 44 -6.64 0.09 0.36
CA ASN A 44 -7.71 -0.11 -0.61
C ASN A 44 -7.57 0.88 -1.76
N THR A 45 -7.24 0.37 -2.94
CA THR A 45 -7.05 1.17 -4.16
C THR A 45 -8.03 0.73 -5.24
N ASN A 46 -8.04 1.44 -6.36
CA ASN A 46 -8.84 1.10 -7.54
C ASN A 46 -8.39 -0.18 -8.27
N ILE A 47 -7.35 -0.86 -7.78
CA ILE A 47 -6.80 -2.09 -8.37
C ILE A 47 -7.02 -3.29 -7.43
N GLY A 48 -7.26 -3.04 -6.16
CA GLY A 48 -7.42 -4.08 -5.16
C GLY A 48 -7.33 -3.56 -3.74
N LEU A 49 -7.59 -4.47 -2.81
CA LEU A 49 -7.42 -4.27 -1.38
C LEU A 49 -6.30 -5.18 -0.89
N ASP A 50 -5.31 -4.58 -0.25
CA ASP A 50 -4.16 -5.25 0.33
C ASP A 50 -4.22 -5.13 1.86
N VAL A 51 -4.06 -6.26 2.55
CA VAL A 51 -3.95 -6.34 4.01
C VAL A 51 -2.53 -6.76 4.36
N TYR A 52 -1.73 -5.82 4.82
CA TYR A 52 -0.38 -6.04 5.32
C TYR A 52 -0.41 -6.24 6.83
N TYR A 53 0.33 -7.23 7.32
CA TYR A 53 0.40 -7.54 8.74
C TYR A 53 1.75 -8.15 9.09
N ASN A 54 2.15 -8.02 10.35
CA ASN A 54 3.40 -8.58 10.87
C ASN A 54 3.07 -9.64 11.92
N SER A 55 3.02 -10.90 11.50
CA SER A 55 2.69 -12.02 12.39
C SER A 55 3.46 -13.28 12.01
N ILE A 56 3.79 -14.07 13.02
CA ILE A 56 4.41 -15.39 12.85
C ILE A 56 3.43 -16.36 12.21
N GLU A 57 2.15 -16.24 12.53
CA GLU A 57 1.09 -17.11 12.05
C GLU A 57 0.56 -16.67 10.68
N ASN A 58 0.13 -17.62 9.86
CA ASN A 58 -0.59 -17.31 8.63
C ASN A 58 -2.05 -16.99 8.98
N ASN A 59 -2.44 -15.73 8.80
CA ASN A 59 -3.76 -15.23 9.16
C ASN A 59 -4.71 -15.12 7.95
N LYS A 60 -4.37 -15.74 6.81
CA LYS A 60 -5.16 -15.67 5.57
C LYS A 60 -6.63 -15.99 5.78
N ALA A 61 -6.94 -17.16 6.36
CA ALA A 61 -8.32 -17.60 6.53
C ALA A 61 -9.15 -16.61 7.37
N HIS A 62 -8.55 -16.04 8.41
CA HIS A 62 -9.20 -15.04 9.23
C HIS A 62 -9.44 -13.72 8.49
N ILE A 63 -8.47 -13.28 7.68
CA ILE A 63 -8.58 -12.08 6.84
C ILE A 63 -9.65 -12.28 5.75
N GLU A 64 -9.66 -13.43 5.08
CA GLU A 64 -10.68 -13.79 4.08
C GLU A 64 -12.08 -13.81 4.69
N ASN A 65 -12.25 -14.44 5.86
CA ASN A 65 -13.55 -14.49 6.54
C ASN A 65 -14.03 -13.08 6.94
N ALA A 66 -13.16 -12.25 7.51
CA ALA A 66 -13.49 -10.88 7.87
C ALA A 66 -13.91 -10.06 6.63
N PHE A 67 -13.19 -10.22 5.53
CA PHE A 67 -13.48 -9.57 4.26
C PHE A 67 -14.83 -10.01 3.66
N ILE A 68 -15.14 -11.31 3.70
CA ILE A 68 -16.44 -11.84 3.23
C ILE A 68 -17.59 -11.30 4.10
N ILE A 69 -17.43 -11.31 5.42
CA ILE A 69 -18.46 -10.78 6.35
C ILE A 69 -18.76 -9.31 6.04
N LEU A 70 -17.71 -8.52 5.79
CA LEU A 70 -17.85 -7.10 5.42
C LEU A 70 -18.64 -6.92 4.11
N LEU A 71 -18.47 -7.84 3.16
CA LEU A 71 -19.10 -7.81 1.85
C LEU A 71 -20.47 -8.49 1.79
N ALA A 72 -20.83 -9.30 2.80
CA ALA A 72 -22.05 -10.11 2.80
C ALA A 72 -23.33 -9.30 2.58
N LYS A 73 -23.36 -8.04 3.04
CA LYS A 73 -24.49 -7.12 2.82
C LYS A 73 -24.74 -6.80 1.34
N GLY A 74 -23.74 -6.95 0.48
CA GLY A 74 -23.83 -6.69 -0.96
C GLY A 74 -24.03 -7.94 -1.82
N GLY A 75 -24.25 -9.11 -1.22
CA GLY A 75 -24.40 -10.39 -1.95
C GLY A 75 -23.13 -10.86 -2.65
N LYS A 76 -21.98 -10.23 -2.41
CA LYS A 76 -20.69 -10.62 -2.99
C LYS A 76 -20.10 -11.78 -2.22
N ILE A 77 -19.44 -12.69 -2.93
CA ILE A 77 -18.80 -13.89 -2.38
C ILE A 77 -17.31 -13.90 -2.70
N ILE A 78 -16.52 -14.69 -1.96
CA ILE A 78 -15.07 -14.72 -2.13
C ILE A 78 -14.64 -15.10 -3.55
N THR A 79 -15.44 -15.93 -4.23
CA THR A 79 -15.18 -16.37 -5.60
C THR A 79 -15.32 -15.25 -6.64
N ASP A 80 -15.84 -14.08 -6.26
CA ASP A 80 -15.88 -12.87 -7.12
C ASP A 80 -14.52 -12.15 -7.18
N TYR A 81 -13.57 -12.59 -6.35
CA TYR A 81 -12.26 -11.98 -6.18
C TYR A 81 -11.13 -12.97 -6.49
N TYR A 82 -10.05 -12.45 -7.06
CA TYR A 82 -8.75 -13.11 -7.01
C TYR A 82 -8.13 -12.81 -5.64
N THR A 83 -7.88 -13.86 -4.88
CA THR A 83 -7.15 -13.76 -3.61
C THR A 83 -5.74 -14.30 -3.78
N SER A 84 -4.76 -13.57 -3.26
CA SER A 84 -3.37 -14.03 -3.17
C SER A 84 -2.85 -13.80 -1.76
N ASP A 85 -2.09 -14.76 -1.25
CA ASP A 85 -1.38 -14.66 0.03
C ASP A 85 0.12 -14.74 -0.17
N ILE A 86 0.84 -13.95 0.61
CA ILE A 86 2.29 -13.85 0.63
C ILE A 86 2.74 -13.98 2.07
N ASN A 87 3.69 -14.87 2.30
CA ASN A 87 4.12 -15.26 3.64
C ASN A 87 5.58 -14.90 3.93
N SER A 88 6.29 -14.27 2.98
CA SER A 88 7.67 -13.84 3.14
C SER A 88 7.94 -12.44 2.58
N ILE A 89 8.97 -11.79 3.12
CA ILE A 89 9.40 -10.46 2.66
C ILE A 89 9.91 -10.48 1.20
N ASP A 90 10.54 -11.57 0.78
CA ASP A 90 11.04 -11.73 -0.59
C ASP A 90 9.91 -11.83 -1.60
N GLU A 91 8.82 -12.51 -1.25
CA GLU A 91 7.60 -12.53 -2.05
C GLU A 91 6.91 -11.16 -2.10
N VAL A 92 6.90 -10.40 -0.99
CA VAL A 92 6.39 -9.01 -0.98
C VAL A 92 7.21 -8.15 -1.93
N ARG A 93 8.53 -8.30 -1.92
CA ARG A 93 9.46 -7.62 -2.81
C ARG A 93 9.19 -7.97 -4.28
N ALA A 94 9.11 -9.25 -4.61
CA ALA A 94 8.83 -9.73 -5.96
C ALA A 94 7.47 -9.23 -6.48
N LYS A 95 6.43 -9.25 -5.65
CA LYS A 95 5.11 -8.72 -6.03
C LYS A 95 5.14 -7.21 -6.21
N SER A 96 5.80 -6.47 -5.32
CA SER A 96 5.96 -5.02 -5.45
C SER A 96 6.65 -4.65 -6.76
N HIS A 97 7.73 -5.36 -7.11
CA HIS A 97 8.43 -5.19 -8.38
C HIS A 97 7.50 -5.38 -9.59
N GLN A 98 6.80 -6.52 -9.65
CA GLN A 98 5.86 -6.82 -10.74
C GLN A 98 4.75 -5.79 -10.82
N TYR A 99 4.26 -5.33 -9.67
CA TYR A 99 3.17 -4.39 -9.57
C TYR A 99 3.58 -3.00 -10.08
N PHE A 100 4.72 -2.47 -9.63
CA PHE A 100 5.24 -1.21 -10.13
C PHE A 100 5.59 -1.28 -11.62
N LYS A 101 6.22 -2.38 -12.07
CA LYS A 101 6.48 -2.60 -13.51
C LYS A 101 5.21 -2.52 -14.35
N ARG A 102 4.09 -3.10 -13.87
CA ARG A 102 2.79 -3.00 -14.54
C ARG A 102 2.25 -1.58 -14.52
N LEU A 103 2.27 -0.90 -13.37
CA LEU A 103 1.70 0.43 -13.26
C LEU A 103 2.43 1.48 -14.08
N ILE A 104 3.75 1.35 -14.21
CA ILE A 104 4.58 2.24 -15.03
C ILE A 104 4.09 2.28 -16.49
N ASN A 105 3.66 1.14 -17.02
CA ASN A 105 3.10 1.04 -18.36
C ASN A 105 1.68 1.64 -18.48
N HIS A 106 1.09 2.08 -17.36
CA HIS A 106 -0.25 2.67 -17.29
C HIS A 106 -0.26 3.98 -16.46
N PRO A 107 0.29 5.09 -16.97
CA PRO A 107 0.47 6.35 -16.24
C PRO A 107 -0.77 6.90 -15.53
N LEU A 108 -1.92 6.87 -16.19
CA LEU A 108 -3.19 7.35 -15.60
C LEU A 108 -3.64 6.47 -14.43
N LEU A 109 -3.41 5.16 -14.53
CA LEU A 109 -3.74 4.21 -13.47
C LEU A 109 -2.79 4.40 -12.28
N PHE A 110 -1.49 4.57 -12.56
CA PHE A 110 -0.47 4.84 -11.55
C PHE A 110 -0.79 6.11 -10.76
N LYS A 111 -1.18 7.21 -11.40
CA LYS A 111 -1.51 8.47 -10.70
C LYS A 111 -2.62 8.30 -9.67
N SER A 112 -3.73 7.64 -10.04
CA SER A 112 -4.84 7.38 -9.12
C SER A 112 -4.46 6.43 -8.00
N TYR A 113 -3.70 5.38 -8.32
CA TYR A 113 -3.17 4.44 -7.35
C TYR A 113 -2.25 5.13 -6.33
N ALA A 114 -1.25 5.86 -6.82
CA ALA A 114 -0.28 6.58 -6.01
C ALA A 114 -0.95 7.53 -5.02
N LYS A 115 -1.94 8.31 -5.49
CA LYS A 115 -2.71 9.23 -4.64
C LYS A 115 -3.46 8.48 -3.53
N SER A 116 -4.17 7.40 -3.88
CA SER A 116 -4.96 6.61 -2.91
C SER A 116 -4.06 5.90 -1.88
N MET A 117 -2.93 5.36 -2.33
CA MET A 117 -1.94 4.73 -1.46
C MET A 117 -1.30 5.75 -0.51
N CYS A 118 -0.78 6.87 -1.02
CA CYS A 118 -0.16 7.91 -0.18
C CYS A 118 -1.14 8.45 0.87
N TYR A 119 -2.40 8.67 0.49
CA TYR A 119 -3.43 9.15 1.42
C TYR A 119 -3.65 8.17 2.57
N GLN A 120 -3.82 6.87 2.28
CA GLN A 120 -4.04 5.86 3.30
C GLN A 120 -2.83 5.66 4.20
N ILE A 121 -1.63 5.74 3.64
CA ILE A 121 -0.39 5.67 4.41
C ILE A 121 -0.28 6.83 5.38
N ASN A 122 -0.54 8.06 4.93
CA ASN A 122 -0.54 9.25 5.79
C ASN A 122 -1.51 9.09 6.97
N LEU A 123 -2.72 8.62 6.71
CA LEU A 123 -3.73 8.42 7.76
C LEU A 123 -3.34 7.35 8.78
N ASN A 124 -2.61 6.32 8.36
CA ASN A 124 -2.28 5.16 9.20
C ASN A 124 -0.85 5.21 9.75
N TYR A 125 -0.08 6.27 9.48
CA TYR A 125 1.34 6.35 9.79
C TYR A 125 1.63 6.22 11.29
N ALA A 126 0.95 7.03 12.12
CA ALA A 126 1.16 7.04 13.57
C ALA A 126 0.90 5.67 14.22
N GLU A 127 -0.07 4.92 13.70
CA GLU A 127 -0.50 3.64 14.28
C GLU A 127 0.22 2.42 13.67
N ASN A 128 0.86 2.57 12.50
CA ASN A 128 1.50 1.46 11.77
C ASN A 128 2.90 1.81 11.28
N SER A 129 3.62 2.70 11.96
CA SER A 129 4.91 3.25 11.52
C SER A 129 5.91 2.16 11.11
N LYS A 130 6.07 1.11 11.94
CA LYS A 130 6.99 -0.01 11.65
C LYS A 130 6.63 -0.78 10.38
N LEU A 131 5.34 -1.06 10.16
CA LEU A 131 4.87 -1.73 8.94
C LEU A 131 5.10 -0.85 7.72
N ILE A 132 4.77 0.43 7.83
CA ILE A 132 4.90 1.40 6.74
C ILE A 132 6.37 1.64 6.40
N GLU A 133 7.26 1.80 7.38
CA GLU A 133 8.71 1.93 7.18
C GLU A 133 9.29 0.71 6.47
N SER A 134 8.86 -0.51 6.86
CA SER A 134 9.28 -1.75 6.22
C SER A 134 8.83 -1.78 4.75
N LEU A 135 7.58 -1.41 4.47
CA LEU A 135 7.05 -1.33 3.11
C LEU A 135 7.75 -0.25 2.29
N PHE A 136 8.02 0.92 2.88
CA PHE A 136 8.74 2.01 2.24
C PHE A 136 10.14 1.61 1.81
N SER A 137 10.89 0.91 2.67
CA SER A 137 12.21 0.38 2.30
C SER A 137 12.11 -0.58 1.11
N ILE A 138 11.15 -1.50 1.11
CA ILE A 138 10.94 -2.44 0.00
C ILE A 138 10.57 -1.70 -1.28
N TRP A 139 9.60 -0.78 -1.21
CA TRP A 139 9.13 -0.07 -2.38
C TRP A 139 10.20 0.84 -2.95
N GLN A 140 10.95 1.55 -2.11
CA GLN A 140 12.05 2.39 -2.57
C GLN A 140 13.11 1.58 -3.33
N ASP A 141 13.52 0.43 -2.78
CA ASP A 141 14.45 -0.48 -3.45
C ASP A 141 13.91 -0.94 -4.81
N GLU A 142 12.65 -1.39 -4.86
CA GLU A 142 12.08 -1.94 -6.09
C GLU A 142 11.79 -0.87 -7.15
N LEU A 143 11.43 0.34 -6.75
CA LEU A 143 11.24 1.47 -7.66
C LEU A 143 12.58 1.91 -8.28
N LEU A 144 13.66 1.93 -7.50
CA LEU A 144 15.01 2.26 -8.01
C LEU A 144 15.53 1.23 -9.03
N ARG A 145 15.12 -0.03 -8.89
CA ARG A 145 15.47 -1.12 -9.83
C ARG A 145 14.74 -1.04 -11.18
N LEU A 146 13.68 -0.24 -11.29
CA LEU A 146 12.84 -0.13 -12.49
C LEU A 146 13.26 1.02 -13.45
N ASN A 147 14.44 1.63 -13.25
CA ASN A 147 14.95 2.77 -14.02
C ASN A 147 15.41 2.38 -15.46
N ASP A 148 14.48 2.01 -16.34
CA ASP A 148 14.81 1.65 -17.74
C ASP A 148 14.48 2.76 -18.77
N THR A 149 13.63 3.76 -18.47
CA THR A 149 13.33 4.88 -19.42
C THR A 149 12.90 6.20 -18.75
N ASP A 150 13.21 7.34 -19.38
CA ASP A 150 13.03 8.70 -18.82
C ASP A 150 11.59 9.06 -18.40
N VAL A 151 10.56 8.65 -19.15
CA VAL A 151 9.15 8.93 -18.81
C VAL A 151 8.70 8.13 -17.58
N GLN A 152 9.19 6.90 -17.46
CA GLN A 152 8.90 6.02 -16.33
C GLN A 152 9.59 6.55 -15.07
N VAL A 153 10.83 7.06 -15.21
CA VAL A 153 11.60 7.69 -14.13
C VAL A 153 10.86 8.90 -13.53
N TYR A 154 10.23 9.76 -14.33
CA TYR A 154 9.52 10.94 -13.80
C TYR A 154 8.30 10.56 -12.94
N ILE A 155 7.49 9.61 -13.41
CA ILE A 155 6.29 9.13 -12.72
C ILE A 155 6.66 8.43 -11.41
N LEU A 156 7.70 7.59 -11.46
CA LEU A 156 8.23 6.90 -10.28
C LEU A 156 8.84 7.85 -9.27
N ARG A 157 9.60 8.86 -9.73
CA ARG A 157 10.15 9.92 -8.87
C ARG A 157 9.05 10.72 -8.20
N THR A 158 7.97 11.05 -8.89
CA THR A 158 6.84 11.77 -8.28
C THR A 158 6.22 10.96 -7.14
N PHE A 159 6.05 9.65 -7.32
CA PHE A 159 5.55 8.78 -6.26
C PHE A 159 6.55 8.64 -5.10
N LEU A 160 7.82 8.39 -5.40
CA LEU A 160 8.89 8.35 -4.40
C LEU A 160 8.97 9.66 -3.60
N SER A 161 8.89 10.82 -4.26
CA SER A 161 8.86 12.12 -3.61
C SER A 161 7.65 12.28 -2.70
N ASN A 162 6.46 11.84 -3.12
CA ASN A 162 5.26 11.87 -2.28
C ASN A 162 5.36 10.93 -1.07
N LEU A 163 5.95 9.75 -1.25
CA LEU A 163 6.23 8.81 -0.15
C LEU A 163 7.26 9.39 0.82
N GLN A 164 8.34 9.98 0.31
CA GLN A 164 9.38 10.63 1.11
C GLN A 164 8.84 11.85 1.85
N LEU A 165 8.03 12.70 1.21
CA LEU A 165 7.34 13.82 1.85
C LEU A 165 6.44 13.33 2.98
N THR A 166 5.66 12.27 2.76
CA THR A 166 4.84 11.62 3.80
C THR A 166 5.69 11.18 4.98
N TYR A 167 6.80 10.49 4.73
CA TYR A 167 7.72 10.05 5.78
C TYR A 167 8.30 11.24 6.56
N ILE A 168 8.77 12.28 5.86
CA ILE A 168 9.39 13.46 6.45
C ILE A 168 8.40 14.25 7.30
N GLN A 169 7.17 14.46 6.81
CA GLN A 169 6.10 15.17 7.52
C GLN A 169 5.71 14.48 8.83
N GLN A 170 5.79 13.15 8.89
CA GLN A 170 5.36 12.37 10.04
C GLN A 170 6.51 12.00 10.99
N SER A 171 7.75 11.98 10.52
CA SER A 171 8.90 11.41 11.27
C SER A 171 9.99 12.42 11.64
N CYS A 172 10.06 13.57 10.94
CA CYS A 172 11.10 14.58 11.19
C CYS A 172 10.57 15.71 12.08
N LYS A 173 11.46 16.27 12.92
CA LYS A 173 11.18 17.51 13.67
C LYS A 173 10.84 18.66 12.70
N PRO A 174 9.96 19.61 13.08
CA PRO A 174 9.49 20.68 12.18
C PRO A 174 10.61 21.42 11.45
N GLU A 175 11.72 21.68 12.13
CA GLU A 175 12.86 22.43 11.59
C GLU A 175 13.58 21.68 10.46
N LEU A 176 13.57 20.34 10.49
CA LEU A 176 14.11 19.47 9.43
C LEU A 176 13.14 19.32 8.26
N GLN A 177 11.83 19.45 8.50
CA GLN A 177 10.82 19.36 7.45
C GLN A 177 10.92 20.51 6.46
N ASP A 178 11.16 21.73 6.95
CA ASP A 178 11.27 22.93 6.11
C ASP A 178 12.54 22.88 5.24
N LEU A 179 13.66 22.44 5.81
CA LEU A 179 14.92 22.23 5.08
C LEU A 179 14.78 21.17 3.97
N LEU A 180 14.10 20.07 4.25
CA LEU A 180 13.89 19.00 3.28
C LEU A 180 12.89 19.38 2.18
N ARG A 181 11.82 20.13 2.51
CA ARG A 181 10.89 20.67 1.51
C ARG A 181 11.61 21.61 0.54
N ALA A 182 12.41 22.54 1.07
CA ALA A 182 13.19 23.47 0.25
C ALA A 182 14.16 22.75 -0.71
N ALA A 183 14.78 21.66 -0.26
CA ALA A 183 15.68 20.85 -1.07
C ALA A 183 14.96 20.01 -2.14
N LEU A 184 13.73 19.55 -1.86
CA LEU A 184 12.90 18.79 -2.81
C LEU A 184 12.30 19.72 -3.88
N ASP A 185 11.90 20.94 -3.52
CA ASP A 185 11.34 21.92 -4.46
C ASP A 185 12.39 22.50 -5.43
N GLN A 186 13.65 22.62 -5.02
CA GLN A 186 14.74 23.10 -5.88
C GLN A 186 15.02 22.18 -7.10
N LYS A 187 14.59 20.91 -7.09
CA LYS A 187 14.75 19.99 -8.24
C LYS A 187 13.67 20.11 -9.33
N HIS A 188 12.69 21.01 -9.18
CA HIS A 188 11.67 21.28 -10.19
C HIS A 188 11.87 22.61 -10.95
N CYS A 189 12.91 23.37 -10.58
CA CYS A 189 13.33 24.57 -11.30
C CYS A 189 14.75 24.33 -11.86
N ASN A 190 14.86 23.55 -12.94
CA ASN A 190 15.96 23.59 -13.92
C ASN A 190 15.61 22.73 -15.13
#